data_AF-A0AA38G0U4-F1
#
_entry.id   AF-A0AA38G0U4-F1
#
_cell.length_a   1.000
_cell.length_b   1.000
_cell.length_c   1.000
_cell.angle_alpha   90.00
_cell.angle_beta   90.00
_cell.angle_gamma   90.00
#
_symmetry.space_group_name_H-M   'P 1'
#
loop_
_entity.id
_entity.type
_entity.pdbx_description
1 polymer ?
#
loop_
_entity_poly.entity_id
_entity_poly.type
_entity_poly.pdbx_seq_one_letter_code
_entity_poly.pdbx_strand_id
1 'polypeptide(L)'
;KRVDENKINWHKKLYDTLWADMITLKKAIGMSPFQLLYGIEVEIQVTVEMPTLKFLQGIEDEQYRDSIDKRILFPKKLEENRLRVVDPIKEHQLKVKKFDKKAKAREFKV
;
A
#
# COMPACT_ATOMS: atom_id res chain seq x y z
N LYS A 1 -10.22 10.25 33.68
CA LYS A 1 -9.40 11.48 33.68
C LYS A 1 -8.54 11.72 32.43
N ARG A 2 -8.28 10.74 31.53
CA ARG A 2 -7.55 11.02 30.26
C ARG A 2 -8.41 11.70 29.17
N VAL A 3 -9.73 11.56 29.23
CA VAL A 3 -10.64 12.08 28.19
C VAL A 3 -10.91 13.58 28.41
N ASP A 4 -11.02 14.02 29.66
CA ASP A 4 -11.31 15.42 30.01
C ASP A 4 -10.17 16.37 29.63
N GLU A 5 -8.93 15.92 29.75
CA GLU A 5 -7.71 16.67 29.37
C GLU A 5 -7.46 16.70 27.85
N ASN A 6 -8.06 15.78 27.08
CA ASN A 6 -7.81 15.61 25.64
C ASN A 6 -8.98 16.04 24.75
N LYS A 7 -9.98 16.77 25.26
CA LYS A 7 -11.14 17.24 24.47
C LYS A 7 -10.78 17.99 23.18
N ILE A 8 -9.60 18.59 23.10
CA ILE A 8 -9.15 19.35 21.93
C ILE A 8 -8.42 18.47 20.91
N ASN A 9 -7.69 17.44 21.36
CA ASN A 9 -6.82 16.59 20.52
C ASN A 9 -7.26 15.12 20.49
N TRP A 10 -8.50 14.82 20.87
CA TRP A 10 -9.03 13.46 20.94
C TRP A 10 -8.87 12.71 19.62
N HIS A 11 -9.09 13.39 18.49
CA HIS A 11 -9.00 12.80 17.15
C HIS A 11 -7.58 12.33 16.82
N LYS A 12 -6.54 13.02 17.31
CA LYS A 12 -5.14 12.61 17.12
C LYS A 12 -4.79 11.38 17.95
N LYS A 13 -5.31 11.30 19.17
CA LYS A 13 -5.07 10.18 20.09
C LYS A 13 -6.02 9.00 19.87
N LEU A 14 -7.09 9.17 19.10
CA LEU A 14 -8.07 8.13 18.85
C LEU A 14 -7.43 6.93 18.15
N TYR A 15 -6.60 7.17 17.14
CA TYR A 15 -5.91 6.11 16.43
C TYR A 15 -4.99 5.31 17.36
N ASP A 16 -4.15 6.00 18.13
CA ASP A 16 -3.21 5.36 19.06
C ASP A 16 -3.94 4.58 20.16
N THR A 17 -5.04 5.12 20.67
CA THR A 17 -5.85 4.46 21.70
C THR A 17 -6.57 3.23 21.17
N LEU A 18 -7.14 3.29 19.97
CA LEU A 18 -7.73 2.12 19.31
C LEU A 18 -6.67 1.06 19.00
N TRP A 19 -5.49 1.47 18.52
CA TRP A 19 -4.39 0.55 18.26
C TRP A 19 -3.93 -0.15 19.55
N ALA A 20 -3.72 0.61 20.62
CA ALA A 20 -3.41 0.04 21.93
C ALA A 20 -4.52 -0.91 22.41
N ASP A 21 -5.80 -0.56 22.20
CA ASP A 21 -6.92 -1.40 22.59
C ASP A 21 -6.95 -2.74 21.84
N MET A 22 -6.64 -2.74 20.54
CA MET A 22 -6.60 -3.93 19.69
C MET A 22 -5.47 -4.90 20.04
N ILE A 23 -4.31 -4.39 20.43
CA ILE A 23 -3.14 -5.22 20.75
C ILE A 23 -3.07 -5.63 22.23
N THR A 24 -3.79 -4.94 23.11
CA THR A 24 -3.79 -5.24 24.55
C THR A 24 -4.59 -6.51 24.85
N LEU A 25 -4.00 -7.40 25.64
CA LEU A 25 -4.67 -8.60 26.16
C LEU A 25 -5.89 -8.21 27.01
N LYS A 26 -7.07 -8.70 26.63
CA LYS A 26 -8.30 -8.47 27.40
C LYS A 26 -8.47 -9.60 28.40
N LYS A 27 -8.42 -9.26 29.69
CA LYS A 27 -8.56 -10.24 30.79
C LYS A 27 -9.83 -11.10 30.70
N ALA A 28 -10.91 -10.57 30.16
CA ALA A 28 -12.17 -11.30 29.98
C ALA A 28 -12.11 -12.37 28.87
N ILE A 29 -11.30 -12.15 27.83
CA ILE A 29 -11.19 -13.03 26.65
C ILE A 29 -9.91 -13.88 26.73
N GLY A 30 -8.93 -13.47 27.54
CA GLY A 30 -7.62 -14.13 27.65
C GLY A 30 -6.69 -13.87 26.47
N MET A 31 -7.14 -13.13 25.45
CA MET A 31 -6.40 -12.84 24.22
C MET A 31 -6.58 -11.37 23.83
N SER A 32 -5.74 -10.87 22.91
CA SER A 32 -5.94 -9.55 22.33
C SER A 32 -7.01 -9.60 21.23
N PRO A 33 -7.80 -8.52 21.05
CA PRO A 33 -8.77 -8.45 19.96
C PRO A 33 -8.12 -8.69 18.57
N PHE A 34 -6.87 -8.27 18.39
CA PHE A 34 -6.12 -8.55 17.17
C PHE A 34 -5.85 -10.04 16.96
N GLN A 35 -5.42 -10.76 18.01
CA GLN A 35 -5.24 -12.21 17.96
C GLN A 35 -6.53 -12.93 17.57
N LEU A 36 -7.67 -12.47 18.07
CA LEU A 36 -8.96 -13.04 17.72
C LEU A 36 -9.33 -12.82 16.26
N LEU A 37 -9.01 -11.65 15.70
CA LEU A 37 -9.37 -11.29 14.32
C LEU A 37 -8.46 -11.96 13.29
N TYR A 38 -7.16 -12.04 13.56
CA TYR A 38 -6.16 -12.49 12.59
C TYR A 38 -5.53 -13.85 12.93
N GLY A 39 -5.81 -14.41 14.11
CA GLY A 39 -5.28 -15.71 14.55
C GLY A 39 -3.80 -15.73 14.89
N ILE A 40 -3.15 -14.56 14.98
CA ILE A 40 -1.71 -14.42 15.23
C ILE A 40 -1.45 -13.40 16.35
N GLU A 41 -0.43 -13.65 17.16
CA GLU A 41 0.02 -12.69 18.17
C GLU A 41 0.75 -11.51 17.51
N VAL A 42 0.42 -10.29 17.93
CA VAL A 42 1.14 -9.10 17.47
C VAL A 42 2.46 -9.03 18.22
N GLU A 43 3.54 -9.42 17.55
CA GLU A 43 4.88 -9.04 17.95
C GLU A 43 5.02 -7.54 17.64
N ILE A 44 4.75 -6.70 18.64
CA ILE A 44 4.88 -5.24 18.50
C ILE A 44 6.36 -4.94 18.27
N GLN A 45 6.75 -4.77 17.00
CA GLN A 45 8.03 -4.17 16.68
C GLN A 45 7.95 -2.71 17.15
N VAL A 46 8.50 -2.42 18.33
CA VAL A 46 8.64 -1.06 18.93
C VAL A 46 9.44 -0.11 18.00
N THR A 47 9.88 -0.58 16.83
CA THR A 47 10.64 0.18 15.85
C THR A 47 9.81 1.13 14.98
N VAL A 48 8.79 1.75 15.54
CA VAL A 48 8.10 2.87 14.88
C VAL A 48 8.79 4.20 15.18
N GLU A 49 9.62 4.28 16.23
CA GLU A 49 10.21 5.56 16.64
C GLU A 49 11.37 6.04 15.77
N MET A 50 12.07 5.15 15.04
CA MET A 50 13.19 5.58 14.20
C MET A 50 13.31 4.76 12.90
N PRO A 51 12.44 5.00 11.91
CA PRO A 51 12.70 4.55 10.52
C PRO A 51 14.10 5.00 10.06
N THR A 52 14.55 6.16 10.53
CA THR A 52 15.88 6.72 10.28
C THR A 52 17.01 5.93 10.94
N LEU A 53 16.85 5.39 12.15
CA LEU A 53 17.92 4.63 12.82
C LEU A 53 18.13 3.27 12.14
N LYS A 54 17.05 2.54 11.81
CA LYS A 54 17.13 1.31 11.01
C LYS A 54 17.68 1.58 9.61
N PHE A 55 17.28 2.69 9.00
CA PHE A 55 17.80 3.11 7.70
C PHE A 55 19.31 3.43 7.79
N LEU A 56 19.76 4.14 8.82
CA LEU A 56 21.17 4.46 9.04
C LEU A 56 22.01 3.21 9.36
N GLN A 57 21.52 2.30 10.21
CA GLN A 57 22.17 1.01 10.47
C GLN A 57 22.21 0.13 9.20
N GLY A 58 21.13 0.10 8.43
CA GLY A 58 21.05 -0.69 7.21
C GLY A 58 21.86 -0.13 6.03
N ILE A 59 22.27 1.14 6.04
CA ILE A 59 23.17 1.68 5.01
C ILE A 59 24.57 1.05 5.10
N GLU A 60 25.01 0.64 6.29
CA GLU A 60 26.28 -0.06 6.49
C GLU A 60 26.19 -1.55 6.13
N ASP A 61 25.00 -2.16 6.21
CA ASP A 61 24.77 -3.56 5.85
C ASP A 61 24.51 -3.74 4.34
N GLU A 62 25.48 -4.34 3.64
CA GLU A 62 25.40 -4.66 2.20
C GLU A 62 24.13 -5.46 1.83
N GLN A 63 23.70 -6.38 2.70
CA GLN A 63 22.47 -7.15 2.53
C GLN A 63 21.20 -6.30 2.56
N TYR A 64 21.17 -5.23 3.37
CA TYR A 64 20.02 -4.34 3.46
C TYR A 64 19.94 -3.42 2.23
N ARG A 65 21.08 -2.93 1.72
CA ARG A 65 21.14 -2.21 0.45
C ARG A 65 20.63 -3.07 -0.71
N ASP A 66 21.08 -4.32 -0.81
CA ASP A 66 20.56 -5.30 -1.76
C ASP A 66 19.04 -5.51 -1.63
N SER A 67 18.52 -5.52 -0.40
CA SER A 67 17.08 -5.66 -0.15
C SER A 67 16.28 -4.46 -0.65
N ILE A 68 16.80 -3.24 -0.46
CA ILE A 68 16.18 -2.00 -0.94
C ILE A 68 16.22 -1.96 -2.46
N ASP A 69 17.36 -2.29 -3.07
CA ASP A 69 17.52 -2.30 -4.51
C ASP A 69 16.57 -3.31 -5.16
N LYS A 70 16.41 -4.51 -4.58
CA LYS A 70 15.40 -5.48 -5.02
C LYS A 70 13.97 -4.95 -4.86
N ARG A 71 13.67 -4.28 -3.74
CA ARG A 71 12.36 -3.70 -3.45
C ARG A 71 12.00 -2.53 -4.39
N ILE A 72 12.99 -1.80 -4.91
CA ILE A 72 12.81 -0.72 -5.89
C ILE A 72 12.78 -1.26 -7.32
N LEU A 73 13.64 -2.24 -7.64
CA LEU A 73 13.76 -2.81 -8.97
C LEU A 73 12.51 -3.61 -9.35
N PHE A 74 11.90 -4.31 -8.41
CA PHE A 74 10.72 -5.13 -8.66
C PHE A 74 9.51 -4.29 -9.17
N PRO A 75 9.09 -3.21 -8.49
CA PRO A 75 8.06 -2.30 -9.00
C PRO A 75 8.41 -1.70 -10.37
N LYS A 76 9.66 -1.25 -10.58
CA LYS A 76 10.10 -0.68 -11.86
C LYS A 76 9.94 -1.68 -13.01
N LYS A 77 10.40 -2.92 -12.81
CA LYS A 77 10.28 -3.99 -13.81
C LYS A 77 8.82 -4.34 -14.09
N LEU A 78 7.96 -4.33 -13.06
CA LEU A 78 6.53 -4.55 -13.22
C LEU A 78 5.90 -3.43 -14.08
N GLU A 79 6.28 -2.18 -13.84
CA GLU A 79 5.78 -1.03 -14.59
C GLU A 79 6.26 -1.04 -16.04
N GLU A 80 7.54 -1.35 -16.30
CA GLU A 80 8.07 -1.57 -17.65
C GLU A 80 7.28 -2.66 -18.40
N ASN A 81 7.00 -3.79 -17.75
CA ASN A 81 6.21 -4.87 -18.35
C ASN A 81 4.78 -4.43 -18.67
N ARG A 82 4.16 -3.63 -17.80
CA ARG A 82 2.83 -3.05 -18.05
C ARG A 82 2.86 -2.11 -19.25
N LEU A 83 3.85 -1.23 -19.35
CA LEU A 83 4.01 -0.30 -20.46
C LEU A 83 4.20 -1.02 -21.79
N ARG A 84 5.04 -2.08 -21.83
CA ARG A 84 5.23 -2.92 -23.03
C ARG A 84 3.93 -3.49 -23.61
N VAL A 85 2.94 -3.78 -22.76
CA VAL A 85 1.62 -4.27 -23.20
C VAL A 85 0.70 -3.11 -23.57
N VAL A 86 0.67 -2.05 -22.75
CA VAL A 86 -0.29 -0.95 -22.88
C VAL A 86 0.01 -0.05 -24.09
N ASP A 87 1.28 0.24 -24.36
CA ASP A 87 1.68 1.16 -25.42
C ASP A 87 1.26 0.72 -26.83
N PRO A 88 1.53 -0.52 -27.29
CA PRO A 88 1.09 -0.96 -28.62
C PRO A 88 -0.44 -1.02 -28.75
N ILE A 89 -1.15 -1.35 -27.66
CA ILE A 89 -2.62 -1.34 -27.62
C ILE A 89 -3.14 0.09 -27.85
N LYS A 90 -2.58 1.06 -27.13
CA LYS A 90 -2.96 2.48 -27.29
C LYS A 90 -2.69 2.97 -28.71
N GLU A 91 -1.53 2.65 -29.28
CA GLU A 91 -1.20 3.00 -30.66
C GLU A 91 -2.18 2.39 -31.66
N HIS A 92 -2.51 1.11 -31.49
CA HIS A 92 -3.48 0.43 -32.34
C HIS A 92 -4.86 1.07 -32.25
N GLN A 93 -5.34 1.36 -31.03
CA GLN A 93 -6.61 2.06 -30.83
C GLN A 93 -6.64 3.43 -31.51
N LEU A 94 -5.54 4.19 -31.44
CA LEU A 94 -5.42 5.47 -32.14
C LEU A 94 -5.49 5.31 -33.66
N LYS A 95 -4.89 4.26 -34.22
CA LYS A 95 -4.99 3.94 -35.66
C LYS A 95 -6.43 3.58 -36.04
N VAL A 96 -7.09 2.69 -35.28
CA VAL A 96 -8.49 2.31 -35.52
C VAL A 96 -9.41 3.53 -35.49
N LYS A 97 -9.28 4.40 -34.49
CA LYS A 97 -10.05 5.66 -34.40
C LYS A 97 -9.84 6.58 -35.60
N LYS A 98 -8.63 6.62 -36.18
CA LYS A 98 -8.35 7.43 -37.39
C LYS A 98 -9.06 6.86 -38.62
N PHE A 99 -9.16 5.54 -38.75
CA PHE A 99 -9.89 4.90 -39.85
C PHE A 99 -11.40 5.03 -39.69
N ASP A 100 -11.91 4.85 -38.47
CA ASP A 100 -13.33 4.96 -38.15
C ASP A 100 -13.87 6.37 -38.48
N LYS A 101 -13.11 7.42 -38.16
CA LYS A 101 -13.42 8.80 -38.58
C LYS A 101 -13.55 9.00 -40.10
N LYS A 102 -12.96 8.12 -40.91
CA LYS A 102 -13.02 8.18 -42.38
C LYS A 102 -14.09 7.24 -42.97
N ALA A 103 -14.70 6.39 -42.15
CA ALA A 103 -15.75 5.49 -42.59
C ALA A 103 -17.04 6.27 -42.86
N LYS A 104 -17.67 6.04 -44.02
CA LYS A 104 -19.00 6.55 -44.35
C LYS A 104 -19.96 5.37 -44.43
N ALA A 105 -21.13 5.48 -43.80
CA ALA A 105 -22.19 4.49 -43.93
C ALA A 105 -22.60 4.39 -45.41
N ARG A 106 -22.59 3.17 -45.96
CA ARG A 106 -23.15 2.89 -47.28
C ARG A 106 -24.55 2.34 -47.07
N GLU A 107 -25.52 3.00 -47.68
CA GLU A 107 -26.87 2.46 -47.80
C GLU A 107 -26.89 1.51 -49.00
N PHE A 108 -27.17 0.24 -48.74
CA PHE A 108 -27.40 -0.74 -49.79
C PHE A 108 -28.91 -0.78 -50.06
N LYS A 109 -29.32 -0.42 -51.28
CA LYS A 109 -30.68 -0.69 -51.75
C LYS A 109 -30.80 -2.19 -52.04
N VAL A 110 -31.74 -2.83 -51.37
CA VAL A 110 -32.26 -4.17 -51.68
C VAL A 110 -33.25 -4.05 -52.82
#